data_AF-A0A6B3NQV2-F1
#
_entry.id   AF-A0A6B3NQV2-F1
#
_cell.length_a   1.000
_cell.length_b   1.000
_cell.length_c   1.000
_cell.angle_alpha   90.00
_cell.angle_beta   90.00
_cell.angle_gamma   90.00
#
_symmetry.space_group_name_H-M   'P 1'
#
loop_
_entity.id
_entity.type
_entity.pdbx_description
1 polymer ?
#
loop_
_entity_poly.entity_id
_entity_poly.type
_entity_poly.pdbx_seq_one_letter_code
_entity_poly.pdbx_strand_id
1 'polypeptide(L)'
;MNRTHCDQNYSAVTAACLMIRTSLYKAVGGLDEVAFKVSYNDVDLCLKVGALGYLVVWTPHATLLHEGSVSQRQVDPATQAQKQQRFLAEQRAMCDKWQALIDADPAYSRHLSRHGRGFTVAGAAAVR
;
A
#
# COMPACT_ATOMS: atom_id res chain seq x y z
N MET A 1 -15.70 -7.43 -17.58
CA MET A 1 -14.60 -8.32 -17.12
C MET A 1 -13.23 -7.87 -17.66
N ASN A 2 -12.95 -6.55 -17.76
CA ASN A 2 -11.77 -6.02 -18.46
C ASN A 2 -10.87 -5.14 -17.57
N ARG A 3 -11.11 -5.11 -16.26
CA ARG A 3 -10.49 -4.13 -15.34
C ARG A 3 -8.96 -4.27 -15.27
N THR A 4 -8.45 -5.48 -15.44
CA THR A 4 -7.00 -5.81 -15.45
C THR A 4 -6.32 -5.56 -16.79
N HIS A 5 -7.05 -5.09 -17.81
CA HIS A 5 -6.52 -4.82 -19.15
C HIS A 5 -6.43 -3.32 -19.46
N CYS A 6 -6.82 -2.47 -18.53
CA CYS A 6 -6.72 -1.03 -18.67
C CYS A 6 -6.00 -0.42 -17.47
N ASP A 7 -5.42 0.76 -17.68
CA ASP A 7 -4.84 1.55 -16.60
C ASP A 7 -5.91 1.85 -15.54
N GLN A 8 -5.48 1.87 -14.28
CA GLN A 8 -6.37 2.08 -13.14
C GLN A 8 -5.72 3.01 -12.13
N ASN A 9 -6.52 3.93 -11.59
CA ASN A 9 -6.13 4.73 -10.45
C ASN A 9 -6.36 3.95 -9.15
N TYR A 10 -5.38 3.98 -8.27
CA TYR A 10 -5.44 3.42 -6.94
C TYR A 10 -4.91 4.44 -5.92
N SER A 11 -5.13 4.18 -4.64
CA SER A 11 -4.54 5.01 -3.58
C SER A 11 -3.06 4.71 -3.36
N ALA A 12 -2.65 3.46 -3.58
CA ALA A 12 -1.25 3.04 -3.53
C ALA A 12 -0.98 1.84 -4.45
N VAL A 13 0.27 1.72 -4.88
CA VAL A 13 0.82 0.55 -5.59
C VAL A 13 2.10 0.09 -4.89
N THR A 14 2.49 -1.15 -5.11
CA THR A 14 3.71 -1.70 -4.50
C THR A 14 4.98 -1.11 -5.11
N ALA A 15 6.03 -0.94 -4.29
CA ALA A 15 7.38 -0.59 -4.78
C ALA A 15 8.09 -1.74 -5.52
N ALA A 16 7.49 -2.91 -5.70
CA ALA A 16 8.07 -3.99 -6.52
C ALA A 16 8.39 -3.54 -7.96
N CYS A 17 7.55 -2.66 -8.52
CA CYS A 17 7.83 -1.94 -9.75
C CYS A 17 7.11 -0.58 -9.72
N LEU A 18 7.85 0.47 -9.39
CA LEU A 18 7.33 1.83 -9.25
C LEU A 18 8.23 2.83 -9.98
N MET A 19 7.61 3.76 -10.70
CA MET A 19 8.29 4.87 -11.33
C MET A 19 7.62 6.18 -10.92
N ILE A 20 8.44 7.19 -10.61
CA ILE A 20 7.98 8.52 -10.19
C ILE A 20 8.90 9.58 -10.76
N ARG A 21 8.34 10.74 -11.14
CA ARG A 21 9.14 11.90 -11.56
C ARG A 21 10.05 12.36 -10.42
N THR A 22 11.32 12.58 -10.70
CA THR A 22 12.31 12.99 -9.69
C THR A 22 11.92 14.27 -8.95
N SER A 23 11.36 15.26 -9.67
CA SER A 23 10.88 16.51 -9.05
C SER A 23 9.75 16.26 -8.06
N LEU A 24 8.80 15.39 -8.40
CA LEU A 24 7.68 15.01 -7.54
C LEU A 24 8.16 14.22 -6.32
N TYR A 25 9.06 13.25 -6.51
CA TYR A 25 9.67 12.49 -5.42
C TYR A 25 10.34 13.42 -4.40
N LYS A 26 11.11 14.40 -4.86
CA LYS A 26 11.74 15.41 -3.99
C LYS A 26 10.70 16.31 -3.32
N ALA A 27 9.65 16.72 -4.03
CA ALA A 27 8.59 17.59 -3.51
C ALA A 27 7.80 16.95 -2.36
N VAL A 28 7.59 15.63 -2.39
CA VAL A 28 6.92 14.89 -1.29
C VAL A 28 7.88 14.43 -0.20
N GLY A 29 9.15 14.83 -0.26
CA GLY A 29 10.17 14.45 0.73
C GLY A 29 10.69 13.01 0.61
N GLY A 30 10.48 12.35 -0.53
CA GLY A 30 10.98 11.00 -0.79
C GLY A 30 10.33 9.90 0.07
N LEU A 31 11.05 8.80 0.30
CA LEU A 31 10.65 7.75 1.25
C LEU A 31 10.99 8.17 2.68
N ASP A 32 10.12 7.84 3.63
CA ASP A 32 10.34 8.11 5.05
C ASP A 32 11.15 6.98 5.69
N GLU A 33 12.47 7.14 5.69
CA GLU A 33 13.42 6.18 6.24
C GLU A 33 13.41 6.10 7.78
N VAL A 34 12.65 6.97 8.45
CA VAL A 34 12.55 6.98 9.92
C VAL A 34 11.34 6.16 10.35
N ALA A 35 10.15 6.50 9.85
CA ALA A 35 8.89 5.86 10.24
C ALA A 35 8.60 4.57 9.45
N PHE A 36 9.07 4.45 8.21
CA PHE A 36 8.73 3.36 7.28
C PHE A 36 10.01 2.77 6.65
N LYS A 37 10.86 2.15 7.46
CA LYS A 37 12.16 1.61 7.00
C LYS A 37 12.03 0.48 6.00
N VAL A 38 11.08 -0.41 6.21
CA VAL A 38 10.91 -1.62 5.40
C VAL A 38 9.48 -1.78 4.91
N SER A 39 8.50 -1.61 5.78
CA SER A 39 7.08 -1.81 5.44
C SER A 39 6.40 -0.46 5.23
N TYR A 40 5.38 -0.45 4.37
CA TYR A 40 4.50 0.70 4.11
C TYR A 40 5.18 1.95 3.50
N ASN A 41 6.48 1.90 3.18
CA ASN A 41 7.20 3.03 2.58
C ASN A 41 6.61 3.46 1.23
N ASP A 42 6.16 2.47 0.45
CA ASP A 42 5.54 2.63 -0.86
C ASP A 42 4.13 3.19 -0.72
N VAL A 43 3.38 2.71 0.27
CA VAL A 43 2.06 3.25 0.62
C VAL A 43 2.18 4.71 1.06
N ASP A 44 3.07 5.05 2.00
CA ASP A 44 3.30 6.43 2.44
C ASP A 44 3.66 7.35 1.27
N LEU A 45 4.58 6.92 0.39
CA LEU A 45 4.95 7.68 -0.79
C LEU A 45 3.74 7.96 -1.70
N CYS A 46 2.94 6.93 -1.98
CA CYS A 46 1.75 7.06 -2.81
C CYS A 46 0.72 8.00 -2.20
N LEU A 47 0.48 7.90 -0.88
CA LEU A 47 -0.48 8.78 -0.19
C LEU A 47 -0.01 10.22 -0.13
N LYS A 48 1.29 10.49 0.05
CA LYS A 48 1.84 11.85 -0.04
C LYS A 48 1.68 12.44 -1.45
N VAL A 49 1.90 11.63 -2.48
CA VAL A 49 1.69 12.02 -3.88
C VAL A 49 0.21 12.33 -4.13
N GLY A 50 -0.69 11.47 -3.66
CA GLY A 50 -2.14 11.67 -3.74
C GLY A 50 -2.63 12.93 -3.00
N ALA A 51 -2.03 13.23 -1.84
CA ALA A 51 -2.34 14.45 -1.08
C ALA A 51 -1.97 15.75 -1.82
N LEU A 52 -1.06 15.69 -2.80
CA LEU A 52 -0.76 16.79 -3.72
C LEU A 52 -1.66 16.82 -4.97
N GLY A 53 -2.68 15.96 -5.05
CA GLY A 53 -3.64 15.89 -6.16
C GLY A 53 -3.17 15.09 -7.38
N TYR A 54 -2.06 14.36 -7.27
CA TYR A 54 -1.60 13.49 -8.36
C TYR A 54 -2.27 12.11 -8.32
N LEU A 55 -2.31 11.45 -9.48
CA LEU A 55 -2.79 10.09 -9.61
C LEU A 55 -1.67 9.08 -9.33
N VAL A 56 -2.03 7.99 -8.67
CA VAL A 56 -1.21 6.78 -8.57
C VAL A 56 -1.81 5.74 -9.50
N VAL A 57 -1.11 5.45 -10.60
CA VAL A 57 -1.63 4.65 -11.71
C VAL A 57 -0.96 3.29 -11.74
N TRP A 58 -1.77 2.24 -11.74
CA TRP A 58 -1.33 0.90 -12.14
C TRP A 58 -1.57 0.71 -13.64
N THR A 59 -0.60 0.13 -14.33
CA THR A 59 -0.69 -0.15 -15.78
C THR A 59 -0.43 -1.63 -16.09
N PRO A 60 -1.25 -2.28 -16.93
CA PRO A 60 -0.98 -3.65 -17.39
C PRO A 60 0.09 -3.70 -18.49
N HIS A 61 0.52 -2.55 -19.02
CA HIS A 61 1.45 -2.49 -20.16
C HIS A 61 2.92 -2.69 -19.76
N ALA A 62 3.24 -2.64 -18.48
CA ALA A 62 4.56 -2.96 -17.95
C ALA A 62 4.47 -4.21 -17.05
N THR A 63 5.03 -5.33 -17.51
CA THR A 63 5.02 -6.60 -16.78
C THR A 63 6.44 -7.02 -16.43
N LEU A 64 6.70 -7.25 -15.14
CA LEU A 64 7.98 -7.71 -14.63
C LEU A 64 7.76 -8.92 -13.72
N LEU A 65 8.71 -9.86 -13.76
CA LEU A 65 8.77 -10.95 -12.78
C LEU A 65 9.44 -10.43 -11.51
N HIS A 66 8.75 -10.52 -10.38
CA HIS A 66 9.29 -10.16 -9.07
C HIS A 66 9.30 -11.39 -8.16
N GLU A 67 10.51 -11.83 -7.77
CA GLU A 67 10.68 -12.89 -6.78
C GLU A 67 10.42 -12.34 -5.37
N GLY A 68 9.17 -12.46 -4.92
CA GLY A 68 8.72 -11.86 -3.67
C GLY A 68 9.39 -12.44 -2.41
N SER A 69 9.72 -11.55 -1.47
CA SER A 69 10.10 -11.86 -0.09
C SER A 69 11.37 -12.71 0.09
N VAL A 70 12.24 -12.80 -0.92
CA VAL A 70 13.50 -13.56 -0.84
C VAL A 70 14.38 -13.08 0.32
N SER A 71 14.59 -11.77 0.43
CA SER A 71 15.34 -11.13 1.53
C SER A 71 14.62 -11.18 2.90
N GLN A 72 13.33 -11.53 2.90
CA GLN A 72 12.53 -11.62 4.12
C GLN A 72 12.47 -13.03 4.71
N ARG A 73 12.66 -14.07 3.89
CA ARG A 73 12.44 -15.49 4.27
C ARG A 73 13.64 -16.17 4.92
N GLN A 74 14.87 -15.72 4.69
CA GLN A 74 16.07 -16.36 5.22
C GLN A 74 16.70 -15.56 6.36
N VAL A 75 16.12 -15.64 7.57
CA VAL A 75 16.71 -14.94 8.71
C VAL A 75 16.63 -15.76 9.99
N ASP A 76 17.70 -15.69 10.78
CA ASP A 76 17.80 -16.25 12.12
C ASP A 76 16.64 -15.75 13.03
N PRO A 77 16.08 -16.62 13.91
CA PRO A 77 15.09 -16.27 14.92
C PRO A 77 15.32 -14.93 15.66
N ALA A 78 16.55 -14.59 16.03
CA ALA A 78 16.83 -13.34 16.75
C ALA A 78 16.48 -12.10 15.91
N THR A 79 16.77 -12.16 14.61
CA THR A 79 16.43 -11.10 13.65
C THR A 79 14.94 -11.12 13.30
N GLN A 80 14.27 -12.27 13.39
CA GLN A 80 12.82 -12.37 13.18
C GLN A 80 12.03 -11.60 14.24
N ALA A 81 12.41 -11.67 15.52
CA ALA A 81 11.77 -10.90 16.59
C ALA A 81 11.91 -9.39 16.36
N GLN A 82 13.11 -8.93 15.96
CA GLN A 82 13.37 -7.53 15.62
C GLN A 82 12.53 -7.07 14.42
N LYS A 83 12.40 -7.91 13.39
CA LYS A 83 11.54 -7.64 12.22
C LYS A 83 10.08 -7.47 12.63
N GLN A 84 9.57 -8.35 13.50
CA GLN A 84 8.20 -8.25 14.01
C GLN A 84 7.99 -6.97 14.81
N GLN A 85 8.90 -6.64 15.72
CA GLN A 85 8.84 -5.40 16.50
C GLN A 85 8.84 -4.16 15.60
N ARG A 86 9.72 -4.13 14.59
CA ARG A 86 9.75 -3.06 13.58
C ARG A 86 8.44 -3.00 12.81
N PHE A 87 7.93 -4.12 12.29
CA PHE A 87 6.67 -4.17 11.55
C PHE A 87 5.50 -3.61 12.36
N LEU A 88 5.40 -3.96 13.64
CA LEU A 88 4.37 -3.42 14.54
C LEU A 88 4.54 -1.90 14.77
N ALA A 89 5.77 -1.41 14.86
CA ALA A 89 6.03 0.03 14.97
C ALA A 89 5.66 0.79 13.68
N GLU A 90 6.06 0.26 12.52
CA GLU A 90 5.72 0.82 11.20
C GLU A 90 4.19 0.79 10.97
N GLN A 91 3.50 -0.27 11.39
CA GLN A 91 2.04 -0.36 11.32
C GLN A 91 1.36 0.72 12.17
N ARG A 92 1.82 0.93 13.42
CA ARG A 92 1.30 2.00 14.28
C ARG A 92 1.50 3.36 13.63
N ALA A 93 2.70 3.65 13.14
CA ALA A 93 2.98 4.90 12.44
C ALA A 93 2.09 5.10 11.20
N MET A 94 1.76 4.02 10.48
CA MET A 94 0.88 4.08 9.32
C MET A 94 -0.55 4.44 9.72
N CYS A 95 -1.08 3.83 10.78
CA CYS A 95 -2.36 4.21 11.36
C CYS A 95 -2.33 5.66 11.83
N ASP A 96 -1.37 6.03 12.68
CA ASP A 96 -1.28 7.38 13.25
C ASP A 96 -1.27 8.47 12.17
N LYS A 97 -0.57 8.23 11.04
CA LYS A 97 -0.41 9.19 9.96
C LYS A 97 -1.58 9.20 8.96
N TRP A 98 -2.17 8.04 8.66
CA TRP A 98 -3.05 7.88 7.49
C TRP A 98 -4.38 7.17 7.76
N GLN A 99 -4.76 6.95 9.04
CA GLN A 99 -5.97 6.21 9.41
C GLN A 99 -7.21 6.71 8.67
N ALA A 100 -7.42 8.03 8.60
CA ALA A 100 -8.59 8.61 7.95
C ALA A 100 -8.72 8.23 6.47
N LEU A 101 -7.59 8.20 5.73
CA LEU A 101 -7.59 7.82 4.32
C LEU A 101 -7.74 6.30 4.16
N ILE A 102 -7.10 5.51 5.01
CA ILE A 102 -7.28 4.05 5.05
C ILE A 102 -8.74 3.68 5.37
N ASP A 103 -9.40 4.51 6.18
CA ASP A 103 -10.80 4.32 6.55
C ASP A 103 -11.81 4.62 5.46
N ALA A 104 -11.48 5.58 4.61
CA ALA A 104 -12.31 6.03 3.51
C ALA A 104 -11.55 5.96 2.18
N ASP A 105 -10.84 4.85 1.93
CA ASP A 105 -10.02 4.69 0.73
C ASP A 105 -10.90 4.81 -0.53
N PRO A 106 -10.69 5.85 -1.38
CA PRO A 106 -11.51 6.06 -2.57
C PRO A 106 -11.34 4.96 -3.63
N ALA A 107 -10.24 4.21 -3.58
CA ALA A 107 -9.99 3.07 -4.47
C ALA A 107 -10.66 1.78 -3.99
N TYR A 108 -11.17 1.75 -2.75
CA TYR A 108 -11.89 0.61 -2.19
C TYR A 108 -13.41 0.84 -2.27
N SER A 109 -14.14 -0.15 -2.78
CA SER A 109 -15.60 -0.02 -2.89
C SER A 109 -16.25 0.01 -1.50
N ARG A 110 -17.06 1.03 -1.24
CA ARG A 110 -17.87 1.15 -0.01
C ARG A 110 -18.85 -0.01 0.21
N HIS A 111 -19.15 -0.76 -0.85
CA HIS A 111 -20.04 -1.92 -0.81
C HIS A 111 -19.31 -3.21 -0.44
N LEU A 112 -18.00 -3.17 -0.25
CA LEU A 112 -17.20 -4.32 0.15
C LEU A 112 -16.78 -4.21 1.62
N SER A 113 -16.80 -5.36 2.31
CA SER A 113 -16.37 -5.52 3.69
C SER A 113 -14.87 -5.28 3.78
N ARG A 114 -14.48 -4.41 4.71
CA ARG A 114 -13.08 -4.13 5.07
C ARG A 114 -12.47 -5.23 5.96
N HIS A 115 -13.29 -6.19 6.39
CA HIS A 115 -12.87 -7.35 7.19
C HIS A 115 -12.97 -8.64 6.37
N GLY A 116 -12.07 -9.59 6.65
CA GLY A 116 -12.07 -10.92 6.03
C GLY A 116 -11.16 -11.01 4.80
N ARG A 117 -11.48 -11.91 3.86
CA ARG A 117 -10.62 -12.27 2.72
C ARG A 117 -10.76 -11.35 1.48
N GLY A 118 -11.44 -10.21 1.63
CA GLY A 118 -11.76 -9.29 0.54
C GLY A 118 -13.00 -9.69 -0.28
N PHE A 119 -13.53 -8.74 -1.04
CA PHE A 119 -14.69 -8.89 -1.95
C PHE A 119 -15.99 -9.45 -1.34
N THR A 120 -16.07 -9.54 -0.02
CA THR A 120 -17.32 -9.85 0.69
C THR A 120 -18.18 -8.59 0.71
N VAL A 121 -19.50 -8.71 0.56
CA VAL A 121 -20.39 -7.53 0.60
C VAL A 121 -20.43 -6.94 2.01
N ALA A 122 -20.28 -5.62 2.11
CA ALA A 122 -20.45 -4.90 3.36
C ALA A 122 -21.93 -4.98 3.80
N GLY A 123 -22.18 -5.51 5.00
CA GLY A 123 -23.51 -5.47 5.58
C GLY A 123 -24.57 -6.29 4.84
N ALA A 124 -24.30 -7.57 4.55
CA ALA A 124 -25.39 -8.53 4.52
C ALA A 124 -25.96 -8.66 5.95
N ALA A 125 -26.75 -7.67 6.38
CA ALA A 125 -27.83 -7.96 7.29
C ALA A 125 -28.62 -9.05 6.59
N ALA A 126 -28.62 -10.25 7.18
CA ALA A 126 -29.51 -11.31 6.75
C ALA A 126 -30.90 -10.68 6.60
N VAL A 127 -31.40 -10.65 5.37
CA VAL A 127 -32.83 -10.45 5.13
C VAL A 127 -33.48 -11.58 5.93
N ARG A 128 -34.13 -11.20 7.04
CA ARG A 128 -34.96 -12.11 7.81
C ARG A 128 -36.18 -12.50 7.00
#